data_AF-A0A552PP51-F1
#
_entry.id   AF-A0A552PP51-F1
#
_cell.length_a   1.000
_cell.length_b   1.000
_cell.length_c   1.000
_cell.angle_alpha   90.00
_cell.angle_beta   90.00
_cell.angle_gamma   90.00
#
_symmetry.space_group_name_H-M   'P 1'
#
loop_
_entity.id
_entity.type
_entity.pdbx_description
1 polymer ?
#
loop_
_entity_poly.entity_id
_entity_poly.type
_entity_poly.pdbx_seq_one_letter_code
_entity_poly.pdbx_strand_id
1 'polypeptide(L)'
;MVNSVYVVLGSRFYMREEHEFGIFQKLLRDNSIISMFDGSSIVNLHALILQLRPLTKYRAKRNSRTMSALKTRLEAIFSLEQSVPPFEPNNLELFGRGMDDSLQGLEIALDMLEGLKDSQEVDREVLENLLMLGNLVLEELNAHDEQISQSKFEYGHDQSPELFEIAKKYCTLHAASACLHTWLYNRSILGEFFARGEWLVLSLHRLLRTLRPLPYTLSEVYVENVAQELLKLYQENQHFSIAPFQLAHSQTTEEKTHELQLQS
;
A
#
# COMPACT_ATOMS: atom_id res chain seq x y z
N MET A 1 -0.83 -9.13 -8.35
CA MET A 1 0.57 -8.65 -8.50
C MET A 1 1.48 -9.79 -8.97
N VAL A 2 1.51 -10.95 -8.28
CA VAL A 2 2.21 -12.16 -8.77
C VAL A 2 1.70 -12.62 -10.15
N ASN A 3 0.39 -12.59 -10.38
CA ASN A 3 -0.23 -12.96 -11.65
C ASN A 3 0.19 -12.07 -12.84
N SER A 4 0.97 -11.00 -12.67
CA SER A 4 1.43 -10.19 -13.82
C SER A 4 2.86 -10.53 -14.23
N VAL A 5 3.58 -11.30 -13.42
CA VAL A 5 4.96 -11.74 -13.71
C VAL A 5 5.01 -12.68 -14.92
N TYR A 6 3.91 -13.38 -15.25
CA TYR A 6 3.86 -14.20 -16.48
C TYR A 6 4.12 -13.37 -17.75
N VAL A 7 3.77 -12.08 -17.75
CA VAL A 7 3.98 -11.19 -18.90
C VAL A 7 5.48 -11.04 -19.17
N VAL A 8 6.28 -10.97 -18.10
CA VAL A 8 7.74 -10.87 -18.18
C VAL A 8 8.35 -12.23 -18.55
N LEU A 9 7.82 -13.33 -18.02
CA LEU A 9 8.31 -14.68 -18.30
C LEU A 9 7.97 -15.19 -19.71
N GLY A 10 6.94 -14.63 -20.36
CA GLY A 10 6.51 -15.05 -21.68
C GLY A 10 6.18 -16.55 -21.75
N SER A 11 6.69 -17.26 -22.75
CA SER A 11 6.45 -18.70 -22.92
C SER A 11 7.08 -19.56 -21.82
N ARG A 12 8.10 -19.08 -21.09
CA ARG A 12 8.72 -19.80 -19.97
C ARG A 12 7.75 -20.02 -18.81
N PHE A 13 6.67 -19.26 -18.76
CA PHE A 13 5.53 -19.50 -17.87
C PHE A 13 4.95 -20.93 -17.96
N TYR A 14 5.05 -21.59 -19.12
CA TYR A 14 4.50 -22.94 -19.30
C TYR A 14 5.48 -24.05 -18.91
N MET A 15 6.75 -23.72 -18.71
CA MET A 15 7.78 -24.71 -18.38
C MET A 15 7.64 -25.18 -16.93
N ARG A 16 7.65 -26.49 -16.74
CA ARG A 16 7.56 -27.15 -15.42
C ARG A 16 8.83 -27.93 -15.06
N GLU A 17 9.73 -28.09 -16.01
CA GLU A 17 10.97 -28.88 -15.90
C GLU A 17 12.17 -28.00 -16.31
N GLU A 18 13.38 -28.40 -15.92
CA GLU A 18 14.70 -27.80 -16.22
C GLU A 18 15.11 -26.49 -15.49
N HIS A 19 14.25 -25.48 -15.32
CA HIS A 19 14.60 -24.24 -14.59
C HIS A 19 13.89 -24.15 -13.23
N GLU A 20 14.67 -24.15 -12.12
CA GLU A 20 14.20 -23.93 -10.73
C GLU A 20 12.83 -24.59 -10.42
N PHE A 21 12.69 -25.87 -10.79
CA PHE A 21 11.59 -26.79 -10.47
C PHE A 21 10.17 -26.18 -10.38
N GLY A 22 9.77 -25.40 -11.38
CA GLY A 22 8.39 -24.87 -11.46
C GLY A 22 8.00 -23.99 -10.26
N ILE A 23 8.98 -23.34 -9.63
CA ILE A 23 8.77 -22.52 -8.43
C ILE A 23 7.72 -21.43 -8.66
N PHE A 24 7.66 -20.85 -9.85
CA PHE A 24 6.67 -19.84 -10.20
C PHE A 24 5.25 -20.40 -10.22
N GLN A 25 5.03 -21.58 -10.82
CA GLN A 25 3.71 -22.22 -10.87
C GLN A 25 3.30 -22.72 -9.49
N LYS A 26 4.26 -23.24 -8.70
CA LYS A 26 4.04 -23.56 -7.30
C LYS A 26 3.60 -22.32 -6.53
N LEU A 27 4.32 -21.21 -6.67
CA LEU A 27 4.01 -19.94 -6.01
C LEU A 27 2.63 -19.43 -6.43
N LEU A 28 2.27 -19.46 -7.71
CA LEU A 28 0.94 -19.08 -8.19
C LEU A 28 -0.18 -19.93 -7.58
N ARG A 29 -0.01 -21.26 -7.60
CA ARG A 29 -0.96 -22.19 -7.00
C ARG A 29 -1.12 -21.91 -5.52
N ASP A 30 -0.02 -21.82 -4.79
CA ASP A 30 -0.01 -21.63 -3.35
C ASP A 30 -0.55 -20.24 -2.97
N ASN A 31 -0.34 -19.21 -3.80
CA ASN A 31 -0.94 -17.88 -3.59
C ASN A 31 -2.45 -17.83 -3.89
N SER A 32 -2.93 -18.63 -4.83
CA SER A 32 -4.36 -18.61 -5.21
C SER A 32 -5.28 -18.99 -4.04
N ILE A 33 -4.82 -19.90 -3.17
CA ILE A 33 -5.60 -20.37 -2.03
C ILE A 33 -5.56 -19.41 -0.83
N ILE A 34 -4.58 -18.50 -0.76
CA ILE A 34 -4.47 -17.49 0.33
C ILE A 34 -5.75 -16.68 0.44
N SER A 35 -6.39 -16.36 -0.70
CA SER A 35 -7.64 -15.60 -0.74
C SER A 35 -8.84 -16.29 -0.09
N MET A 36 -8.72 -17.55 0.34
CA MET A 36 -9.77 -18.29 1.05
C MET A 36 -9.51 -18.43 2.56
N PHE A 37 -8.26 -18.29 3.00
CA PHE A 37 -7.88 -18.36 4.41
C PHE A 37 -8.11 -17.00 5.09
N ASP A 38 -8.45 -17.00 6.39
CA ASP A 38 -8.83 -15.80 7.18
C ASP A 38 -10.03 -14.99 6.63
N GLY A 39 -10.89 -15.65 5.85
CA GLY A 39 -12.08 -15.05 5.26
C GLY A 39 -11.86 -14.64 3.81
N SER A 40 -12.80 -14.99 2.93
CA SER A 40 -12.70 -14.62 1.52
C SER A 40 -12.73 -13.10 1.32
N SER A 41 -12.21 -12.61 0.19
CA SER A 41 -12.30 -11.18 -0.16
C SER A 41 -13.73 -10.64 -0.06
N ILE A 42 -14.73 -11.45 -0.43
CA ILE A 42 -16.15 -11.07 -0.32
C ILE A 42 -16.57 -10.95 1.15
N VAL A 43 -16.14 -11.87 2.02
CA VAL A 43 -16.43 -11.80 3.46
C VAL A 43 -15.80 -10.55 4.09
N ASN A 44 -14.55 -10.25 3.75
CA ASN A 44 -13.84 -9.07 4.26
C ASN A 44 -14.46 -7.76 3.76
N LEU A 45 -14.81 -7.68 2.47
CA LEU A 45 -15.53 -6.53 1.93
C LEU A 45 -16.91 -6.37 2.58
N HIS A 46 -17.62 -7.46 2.84
CA HIS A 46 -18.89 -7.39 3.56
C HIS A 46 -18.71 -6.87 5.00
N ALA A 47 -17.69 -7.35 5.72
CA ALA A 47 -17.36 -6.84 7.05
C ALA A 47 -17.04 -5.33 7.05
N LEU A 48 -16.39 -4.84 5.99
CA LEU A 48 -16.15 -3.41 5.79
C LEU A 48 -17.44 -2.64 5.46
N ILE A 49 -18.30 -3.17 4.58
CA ILE A 49 -19.60 -2.57 4.23
C ILE A 49 -20.42 -2.27 5.49
N LEU A 50 -20.45 -3.20 6.45
CA LEU A 50 -21.15 -3.04 7.73
C LEU A 50 -20.60 -1.87 8.59
N GLN A 51 -19.38 -1.42 8.34
CA GLN A 51 -18.70 -0.37 9.11
C GLN A 51 -18.67 1.00 8.41
N LEU A 52 -19.02 1.08 7.12
CA LEU A 52 -18.89 2.33 6.34
C LEU A 52 -19.66 3.50 6.97
N ARG A 53 -20.90 3.27 7.42
CA ARG A 53 -21.73 4.33 7.99
C ARG A 53 -21.18 4.86 9.34
N PRO A 54 -20.78 4.01 10.31
CA PRO A 54 -20.01 4.46 11.47
C PRO A 54 -18.74 5.25 11.11
N LEU A 55 -17.95 4.78 10.14
CA LEU A 55 -16.71 5.45 9.69
C LEU A 55 -16.99 6.87 9.17
N THR A 56 -17.96 7.00 8.26
CA THR A 56 -18.41 8.30 7.71
C THR A 56 -18.94 9.22 8.80
N LYS A 57 -19.80 8.73 9.70
CA LYS A 57 -20.35 9.52 10.81
C LYS A 57 -19.27 10.01 11.77
N TYR A 58 -18.25 9.20 12.01
CA TYR A 58 -17.15 9.58 12.90
C TYR A 58 -16.30 10.69 12.26
N ARG A 59 -15.90 10.52 10.98
CA ARG A 59 -15.19 11.56 10.21
C ARG A 59 -15.92 12.90 10.20
N ALA A 60 -17.25 12.88 10.02
CA ALA A 60 -18.07 14.09 10.02
C ALA A 60 -18.11 14.84 11.37
N LYS A 61 -17.80 14.18 12.49
CA LYS A 61 -17.86 14.75 13.86
C LYS A 61 -16.50 15.28 14.36
N ARG A 62 -15.56 15.52 13.45
CA ARG A 62 -14.23 16.04 13.77
C ARG A 62 -14.29 17.38 14.49
N ASN A 63 -13.42 17.55 15.49
CA ASN A 63 -13.22 18.79 16.23
C ASN A 63 -11.75 18.91 16.62
N SER A 64 -11.30 20.11 17.02
CA SER A 64 -9.88 20.40 17.30
C SER A 64 -9.25 19.45 18.33
N ARG A 65 -10.00 19.05 19.37
CA ARG A 65 -9.50 18.12 20.39
C ARG A 65 -9.30 16.71 19.82
N THR A 66 -10.26 16.21 19.05
CA THR A 66 -10.16 14.90 18.39
C THR A 66 -9.00 14.87 17.39
N MET A 67 -8.80 15.96 16.63
CA MET A 67 -7.69 16.06 15.67
C MET A 67 -6.32 16.06 16.35
N SER A 68 -6.17 16.76 17.48
CA SER A 68 -4.93 16.73 18.26
C SER A 68 -4.60 15.33 18.78
N ALA A 69 -5.58 14.61 19.33
CA ALA A 69 -5.37 13.24 19.80
C ALA A 69 -5.08 12.26 18.65
N LEU A 70 -5.69 12.48 17.48
CA LEU A 70 -5.44 11.72 16.27
C LEU A 70 -4.01 11.88 15.78
N LYS A 71 -3.46 13.10 15.80
CA LYS A 71 -2.06 13.37 15.42
C LYS A 71 -1.07 12.49 16.20
N THR A 72 -1.27 12.37 17.52
CA THR A 72 -0.44 11.50 18.37
C THR A 72 -0.58 10.02 18.02
N ARG A 73 -1.80 9.55 17.70
CA ARG A 73 -2.00 8.15 17.28
C ARG A 73 -1.38 7.86 15.92
N LEU A 74 -1.51 8.77 14.97
CA LEU A 74 -0.88 8.66 13.65
C LEU A 74 0.63 8.51 13.77
N GLU A 75 1.27 9.33 14.61
CA GLU A 75 2.70 9.23 14.88
C GLU A 75 3.08 7.86 15.47
N ALA A 76 2.31 7.35 16.43
CA ALA A 76 2.53 6.03 17.02
C ALA A 76 2.31 4.86 16.04
N ILE A 77 1.41 5.03 15.04
CA ILE A 77 1.10 4.00 14.04
C ILE A 77 2.13 3.98 12.90
N PHE A 78 2.53 5.17 12.43
CA PHE A 78 3.27 5.31 11.18
C PHE A 78 4.75 5.62 11.36
N SER A 79 5.22 6.11 12.52
CA SER A 79 6.66 6.34 12.73
C SER A 79 7.36 5.04 13.15
N LEU A 80 8.41 4.66 12.41
CA LEU A 80 9.25 3.50 12.73
C LEU A 80 10.27 3.78 13.84
N GLU A 81 10.47 5.05 14.23
CA GLU A 81 11.34 5.42 15.36
C GLU A 81 10.62 5.29 16.70
N GLN A 82 9.28 5.30 16.71
CA GLN A 82 8.51 5.17 17.93
C GLN A 82 8.53 3.73 18.43
N SER A 83 8.77 3.55 19.72
CA SER A 83 8.63 2.24 20.36
C SER A 83 7.18 1.78 20.32
N VAL A 84 6.95 0.52 19.94
CA VAL A 84 5.63 -0.10 20.01
C VAL A 84 5.14 -0.08 21.46
N PRO A 85 3.92 0.42 21.75
CA PRO A 85 3.40 0.43 23.11
C PRO A 85 3.26 -1.00 23.65
N PRO A 86 3.29 -1.19 24.98
CA PRO A 86 3.01 -2.50 25.58
C PRO A 86 1.69 -3.07 25.06
N PHE A 87 1.70 -4.35 24.70
CA PHE A 87 0.50 -5.04 24.25
C PHE A 87 -0.46 -5.22 25.42
N GLU A 88 -1.67 -4.68 25.29
CA GLU A 88 -2.74 -4.73 26.29
C GLU A 88 -3.90 -5.61 25.78
N PRO A 89 -3.91 -6.93 26.05
CA PRO A 89 -4.90 -7.86 25.48
C PRO A 89 -6.34 -7.51 25.83
N ASN A 90 -6.55 -6.90 27.01
CA ASN A 90 -7.87 -6.52 27.50
C ASN A 90 -8.51 -5.36 26.72
N ASN A 91 -7.73 -4.66 25.88
CA ASN A 91 -8.21 -3.57 25.05
C ASN A 91 -8.59 -4.01 23.63
N LEU A 92 -8.45 -5.30 23.30
CA LEU A 92 -8.83 -5.81 21.98
C LEU A 92 -10.35 -5.81 21.82
N GLU A 93 -10.82 -5.21 20.72
CA GLU A 93 -12.23 -5.16 20.35
C GLU A 93 -12.45 -5.75 18.96
N LEU A 94 -13.61 -6.38 18.74
CA LEU A 94 -13.99 -6.95 17.45
C LEU A 94 -14.45 -5.90 16.42
N PHE A 95 -14.66 -4.66 16.84
CA PHE A 95 -15.20 -3.59 16.02
C PHE A 95 -14.39 -2.31 16.20
N GLY A 96 -14.05 -1.64 15.09
CA GLY A 96 -13.30 -0.39 15.14
C GLY A 96 -14.10 0.82 15.63
N ARG A 97 -15.41 0.68 15.92
CA ARG A 97 -16.31 1.78 16.36
C ARG A 97 -16.25 3.06 15.50
N GLY A 98 -16.01 2.89 14.20
CA GLY A 98 -15.87 4.01 13.25
C GLY A 98 -14.49 4.66 13.24
N MET A 99 -13.48 4.04 13.87
CA MET A 99 -12.08 4.45 13.82
C MET A 99 -11.40 3.92 12.55
N ASP A 100 -10.77 4.84 11.83
CA ASP A 100 -9.78 4.57 10.79
C ASP A 100 -8.83 5.77 10.81
N ASP A 101 -7.80 5.68 11.65
CA ASP A 101 -6.92 6.80 11.91
C ASP A 101 -6.22 7.28 10.63
N SER A 102 -5.92 6.37 9.68
CA SER A 102 -5.29 6.71 8.41
C SER A 102 -6.14 7.72 7.63
N LEU A 103 -7.37 7.34 7.27
CA LEU A 103 -8.26 8.21 6.49
C LEU A 103 -8.79 9.40 7.29
N GLN A 104 -9.02 9.24 8.59
CA GLN A 104 -9.38 10.38 9.47
C GLN A 104 -8.25 11.41 9.53
N GLY A 105 -7.00 10.94 9.40
CA GLY A 105 -5.79 11.75 9.46
C GLY A 105 -5.40 12.39 8.13
N LEU A 106 -6.15 12.19 7.05
CA LEU A 106 -5.74 12.64 5.72
C LEU A 106 -5.50 14.15 5.65
N GLU A 107 -6.34 14.96 6.30
CA GLU A 107 -6.14 16.42 6.36
C GLU A 107 -4.85 16.79 7.12
N ILE A 108 -4.51 16.05 8.17
CA ILE A 108 -3.24 16.26 8.89
C ILE A 108 -2.05 15.96 7.97
N ALA A 109 -2.15 14.92 7.13
CA ALA A 109 -1.11 14.62 6.15
C ALA A 109 -0.97 15.73 5.10
N LEU A 110 -2.09 16.30 4.63
CA LEU A 110 -2.06 17.43 3.69
C LEU A 110 -1.46 18.69 4.34
N ASP A 111 -1.83 19.01 5.58
CA ASP A 111 -1.23 20.13 6.33
C ASP A 111 0.29 19.94 6.51
N MET A 112 0.74 18.70 6.77
CA MET A 112 2.17 18.37 6.84
C MET A 112 2.87 18.55 5.49
N LEU A 113 2.24 18.14 4.37
CA LEU A 113 2.76 18.40 3.03
C LEU A 113 2.85 19.90 2.74
N GLU A 114 1.85 20.68 3.12
CA GLU A 114 1.89 22.13 2.95
C GLU A 114 3.02 22.77 3.74
N GLY A 115 3.28 22.30 4.96
CA GLY A 115 4.42 22.74 5.78
C GLY A 115 5.80 22.45 5.17
N LEU A 116 5.89 21.53 4.20
CA LEU A 116 7.14 21.25 3.48
C LEU A 116 7.45 22.24 2.36
N LYS A 117 6.50 23.09 1.94
CA LYS A 117 6.70 24.08 0.85
C LYS A 117 7.81 25.07 1.15
N ASP A 118 7.98 25.41 2.43
CA ASP A 118 9.01 26.35 2.89
C ASP A 118 10.36 25.65 3.15
N SER A 119 10.39 24.31 3.09
CA SER A 119 11.61 23.51 3.24
C SER A 119 12.31 23.32 1.90
N GLN A 120 13.65 23.29 1.89
CA GLN A 120 14.45 22.87 0.73
C GLN A 120 14.74 21.36 0.73
N GLU A 121 14.04 20.59 1.56
CA GLU A 121 14.33 19.17 1.77
C GLU A 121 13.71 18.26 0.70
N VAL A 122 12.66 18.73 0.02
CA VAL A 122 11.91 17.96 -0.97
C VAL A 122 11.88 18.74 -2.28
N ASP A 123 12.05 18.04 -3.39
CA ASP A 123 11.91 18.64 -4.70
C ASP A 123 10.51 19.26 -4.88
N ARG A 124 10.49 20.46 -5.45
CA ARG A 124 9.26 21.26 -5.57
C ARG A 124 8.24 20.59 -6.47
N GLU A 125 8.65 19.97 -7.57
CA GLU A 125 7.76 19.29 -8.50
C GLU A 125 7.14 18.04 -7.85
N VAL A 126 7.95 17.28 -7.09
CA VAL A 126 7.43 16.15 -6.31
C VAL A 126 6.39 16.63 -5.30
N LEU A 127 6.68 17.70 -4.55
CA LEU A 127 5.76 18.22 -3.54
C LEU A 127 4.44 18.73 -4.15
N GLU A 128 4.50 19.46 -5.27
CA GLU A 128 3.33 19.92 -6.01
C GLU A 128 2.47 18.74 -6.49
N ASN A 129 3.10 17.68 -7.00
CA ASN A 129 2.40 16.45 -7.40
C ASN A 129 1.77 15.72 -6.20
N LEU A 130 2.47 15.59 -5.07
CA LEU A 130 1.95 14.94 -3.87
C LEU A 130 0.76 15.70 -3.29
N LEU A 131 0.82 17.04 -3.26
CA LEU A 131 -0.30 17.87 -2.85
C LEU A 131 -1.49 17.71 -3.79
N MET A 132 -1.27 17.74 -5.10
CA MET A 132 -2.32 17.54 -6.09
C MET A 132 -2.99 16.17 -5.91
N LEU A 133 -2.21 15.08 -5.90
CA LEU A 133 -2.73 13.73 -5.75
C LEU A 133 -3.39 13.52 -4.37
N GLY A 134 -2.81 14.06 -3.29
CA GLY A 134 -3.39 14.01 -1.95
C GLY A 134 -4.75 14.71 -1.87
N ASN A 135 -4.90 15.87 -2.51
CA ASN A 135 -6.19 16.55 -2.61
C ASN A 135 -7.21 15.72 -3.40
N LEU A 136 -6.80 15.05 -4.48
CA LEU A 136 -7.69 14.13 -5.20
C LEU A 136 -8.13 12.95 -4.31
N VAL A 137 -7.27 12.41 -3.46
CA VAL A 137 -7.66 11.37 -2.48
C VAL A 137 -8.72 11.91 -1.51
N LEU A 138 -8.56 13.15 -1.04
CA LEU A 138 -9.53 13.80 -0.15
C LEU A 138 -10.87 14.05 -0.85
N GLU A 139 -10.86 14.51 -2.10
CA GLU A 139 -12.06 14.66 -2.93
C GLU A 139 -12.82 13.32 -3.07
N GLU A 140 -12.10 12.25 -3.42
CA GLU A 140 -12.70 10.92 -3.58
C GLU A 140 -13.25 10.35 -2.27
N LEU A 141 -12.60 10.66 -1.14
CA LEU A 141 -13.08 10.30 0.20
C LEU A 141 -14.34 11.08 0.58
N ASN A 142 -14.38 12.38 0.32
CA ASN A 142 -15.56 13.20 0.58
C ASN A 142 -16.76 12.74 -0.25
N ALA A 143 -16.56 12.44 -1.53
CA ALA A 143 -17.60 11.89 -2.41
C ALA A 143 -18.07 10.50 -1.92
N HIS A 144 -17.16 9.65 -1.44
CA HIS A 144 -17.49 8.36 -0.84
C HIS A 144 -18.36 8.54 0.42
N ASP A 145 -17.97 9.45 1.31
CA ASP A 145 -18.70 9.74 2.54
C ASP A 145 -20.09 10.34 2.26
N GLU A 146 -20.22 11.20 1.26
CA GLU A 146 -21.52 11.72 0.81
C GLU A 146 -22.44 10.60 0.31
N GLN A 147 -21.91 9.72 -0.55
CA GLN A 147 -22.65 8.58 -1.08
C GLN A 147 -23.16 7.65 0.05
N ILE A 148 -22.32 7.36 1.05
CA ILE A 148 -22.72 6.56 2.21
C ILE A 148 -23.77 7.27 3.06
N SER A 149 -23.61 8.58 3.28
CA SER A 149 -24.53 9.38 4.10
C SER A 149 -25.92 9.47 3.49
N GLN A 150 -26.01 9.56 2.16
CA GLN A 150 -27.28 9.61 1.41
C GLN A 150 -27.89 8.23 1.17
N SER A 151 -27.12 7.15 1.38
CA SER A 151 -27.62 5.80 1.19
C SER A 151 -28.74 5.46 2.19
N LYS A 152 -29.79 4.77 1.70
CA LYS A 152 -30.83 4.18 2.55
C LYS A 152 -30.34 2.93 3.32
N PHE A 153 -29.07 2.59 3.18
CA PHE A 153 -28.44 1.45 3.81
C PHE A 153 -28.33 1.69 5.31
N GLU A 154 -29.25 1.12 6.07
CA GLU A 154 -29.24 1.19 7.54
C GLU A 154 -28.55 -0.02 8.17
N TYR A 155 -28.81 -1.24 7.67
CA TYR A 155 -28.27 -2.46 8.26
C TYR A 155 -28.18 -3.60 7.24
N GLY A 156 -27.02 -3.77 6.60
CA GLY A 156 -26.39 -5.06 6.24
C GLY A 156 -27.11 -6.08 5.35
N HIS A 157 -28.41 -5.95 5.08
CA HIS A 157 -29.19 -7.00 4.44
C HIS A 157 -29.22 -6.88 2.92
N ASP A 158 -28.98 -5.69 2.38
CA ASP A 158 -28.89 -5.49 0.94
C ASP A 158 -27.44 -5.74 0.50
N GLN A 159 -27.19 -6.91 -0.11
CA GLN A 159 -25.88 -7.32 -0.61
C GLN A 159 -25.73 -6.96 -2.10
N SER A 160 -25.97 -5.68 -2.42
CA SER A 160 -25.89 -5.23 -3.81
C SER A 160 -24.42 -5.24 -4.30
N PRO A 161 -24.15 -5.63 -5.56
CA PRO A 161 -22.80 -5.58 -6.13
C PRO A 161 -22.14 -4.19 -6.01
N GLU A 162 -22.93 -3.13 -6.06
CA GLU A 162 -22.47 -1.75 -5.96
C GLU A 162 -21.83 -1.45 -4.59
N LEU A 163 -22.33 -2.04 -3.50
CA LEU A 163 -21.75 -1.88 -2.17
C LEU A 163 -20.35 -2.49 -2.07
N PHE A 164 -20.10 -3.59 -2.78
CA PHE A 164 -18.77 -4.18 -2.86
C PHE A 164 -17.78 -3.28 -3.61
N GLU A 165 -18.21 -2.60 -4.67
CA GLU A 165 -17.39 -1.61 -5.36
C GLU A 165 -17.10 -0.38 -4.48
N ILE A 166 -18.09 0.07 -3.69
CA ILE A 166 -17.90 1.15 -2.70
C ILE A 166 -16.89 0.75 -1.63
N ALA A 167 -16.93 -0.50 -1.15
CA ALA A 167 -15.96 -1.01 -0.19
C ALA A 167 -14.56 -1.16 -0.79
N LYS A 168 -14.43 -1.63 -2.05
CA LYS A 168 -13.14 -1.66 -2.76
C LYS A 168 -12.55 -0.27 -2.92
N LYS A 169 -13.37 0.73 -3.28
CA LYS A 169 -12.95 2.14 -3.35
C LYS A 169 -12.39 2.60 -2.00
N TYR A 170 -13.06 2.27 -0.90
CA TYR A 170 -12.57 2.59 0.44
C TYR A 170 -11.20 1.97 0.74
N CYS A 171 -10.98 0.70 0.37
CA CYS A 171 -9.66 0.07 0.53
C CYS A 171 -8.56 0.79 -0.26
N THR A 172 -8.84 1.22 -1.50
CA THR A 172 -7.89 2.01 -2.30
C THR A 172 -7.57 3.35 -1.66
N LEU A 173 -8.58 4.06 -1.14
CA LEU A 173 -8.39 5.33 -0.44
C LEU A 173 -7.56 5.15 0.83
N HIS A 174 -7.87 4.12 1.62
CA HIS A 174 -7.11 3.78 2.82
C HIS A 174 -5.63 3.49 2.49
N ALA A 175 -5.37 2.72 1.43
CA ALA A 175 -4.00 2.46 0.97
C ALA A 175 -3.28 3.76 0.56
N ALA A 176 -3.95 4.66 -0.16
CA ALA A 176 -3.37 5.94 -0.57
C ALA A 176 -3.02 6.83 0.65
N SER A 177 -3.92 6.90 1.62
CA SER A 177 -3.68 7.64 2.87
C SER A 177 -2.57 7.01 3.71
N ALA A 178 -2.52 5.69 3.81
CA ALA A 178 -1.44 4.98 4.50
C ALA A 178 -0.07 5.26 3.85
N CYS A 179 0.03 5.26 2.51
CA CYS A 179 1.26 5.61 1.81
C CYS A 179 1.74 7.04 2.12
N LEU A 180 0.81 8.02 2.17
CA LEU A 180 1.12 9.40 2.55
C LEU A 180 1.69 9.48 3.97
N HIS A 181 0.99 8.88 4.94
CA HIS A 181 1.45 8.87 6.34
C HIS A 181 2.79 8.17 6.49
N THR A 182 2.95 6.97 5.92
CA THR A 182 4.22 6.24 5.95
C THR A 182 5.38 7.08 5.41
N TRP A 183 5.18 7.83 4.33
CA TRP A 183 6.24 8.71 3.83
C TRP A 183 6.50 9.90 4.77
N LEU A 184 5.46 10.61 5.19
CA LEU A 184 5.58 11.80 6.04
C LEU A 184 6.29 11.51 7.37
N TYR A 185 5.99 10.38 8.00
CA TYR A 185 6.56 10.00 9.31
C TYR A 185 7.93 9.33 9.23
N ASN A 186 8.39 8.89 8.05
CA ASN A 186 9.65 8.15 7.90
C ASN A 186 10.59 8.71 6.83
N ARG A 187 10.27 9.87 6.23
CA ARG A 187 11.04 10.48 5.13
C ARG A 187 12.52 10.62 5.48
N SER A 188 12.82 11.01 6.72
CA SER A 188 14.19 11.30 7.17
C SER A 188 15.00 10.07 7.60
N ILE A 189 14.40 8.87 7.65
CA ILE A 189 15.04 7.69 8.28
C ILE A 189 15.22 6.50 7.32
N LEU A 190 14.44 6.41 6.25
CA LEU A 190 14.46 5.27 5.31
C LEU A 190 15.35 5.50 4.08
N GLY A 191 16.34 6.38 4.21
CA GLY A 191 17.35 6.65 3.18
C GLY A 191 16.88 7.60 2.07
N GLU A 192 17.82 7.94 1.18
CA GLU A 192 17.66 9.00 0.19
C GLU A 192 16.56 8.72 -0.83
N PHE A 193 16.51 7.49 -1.38
CA PHE A 193 15.48 7.10 -2.34
C PHE A 193 14.06 7.29 -1.77
N PHE A 194 13.85 6.84 -0.54
CA PHE A 194 12.55 6.99 0.12
C PHE A 194 12.22 8.47 0.38
N ALA A 195 13.22 9.24 0.83
CA ALA A 195 13.09 10.65 1.15
C ALA A 195 12.62 11.49 -0.05
N ARG A 196 13.07 11.16 -1.26
CA ARG A 196 12.75 11.91 -2.50
C ARG A 196 11.27 11.89 -2.87
N GLY A 197 10.48 10.91 -2.43
CA GLY A 197 9.01 10.89 -2.63
C GLY A 197 8.51 10.59 -4.06
N GLU A 198 9.39 10.43 -5.04
CA GLU A 198 9.03 10.12 -6.43
C GLU A 198 8.23 8.80 -6.55
N TRP A 199 8.64 7.76 -5.79
CA TRP A 199 7.94 6.49 -5.71
C TRP A 199 6.50 6.65 -5.20
N LEU A 200 6.27 7.62 -4.30
CA LEU A 200 4.97 7.89 -3.71
C LEU A 200 4.05 8.55 -4.73
N VAL A 201 4.57 9.48 -5.55
CA VAL A 201 3.83 10.07 -6.68
C VAL A 201 3.33 8.97 -7.62
N LEU A 202 4.22 8.05 -8.02
CA LEU A 202 3.85 6.92 -8.89
C LEU A 202 2.81 6.00 -8.24
N SER A 203 2.96 5.74 -6.93
CA SER A 203 2.05 4.88 -6.18
C SER A 203 0.66 5.48 -6.03
N LEU A 204 0.56 6.75 -5.65
CA LEU A 204 -0.70 7.48 -5.53
C LEU A 204 -1.40 7.61 -6.89
N HIS A 205 -0.64 7.93 -7.94
CA HIS A 205 -1.18 7.97 -9.30
C HIS A 205 -1.76 6.62 -9.72
N ARG A 206 -1.04 5.52 -9.45
CA ARG A 206 -1.52 4.16 -9.74
C ARG A 206 -2.81 3.81 -8.97
N LEU A 207 -2.90 4.18 -7.69
CA LEU A 207 -4.08 3.93 -6.86
C LEU A 207 -5.28 4.74 -7.35
N LEU A 208 -5.11 6.05 -7.55
CA LEU A 208 -6.17 6.96 -8.02
C LEU A 208 -6.69 6.62 -9.41
N ARG A 209 -5.83 6.08 -10.30
CA ARG A 209 -6.25 5.60 -11.62
C ARG A 209 -7.31 4.50 -11.59
N THR A 210 -7.42 3.78 -10.47
CA THR A 210 -8.49 2.78 -10.30
C THR A 210 -9.84 3.42 -9.96
N LEU A 211 -9.85 4.68 -9.49
CA LEU A 211 -11.03 5.39 -9.02
C LEU A 211 -11.54 6.42 -10.01
N ARG A 212 -10.62 7.04 -10.78
CA ARG A 212 -10.94 8.09 -11.75
C ARG A 212 -9.96 8.10 -12.92
N PRO A 213 -10.36 8.67 -14.08
CA PRO A 213 -9.43 8.95 -15.16
C PRO A 213 -8.34 9.92 -14.70
N LEU A 214 -7.08 9.57 -14.98
CA LEU A 214 -5.92 10.43 -14.82
C LEU A 214 -5.09 10.41 -16.12
N PRO A 215 -4.28 11.45 -16.38
CA PRO A 215 -3.35 11.45 -17.50
C PRO A 215 -2.50 10.18 -17.54
N TYR A 216 -2.23 9.67 -18.74
CA TYR A 216 -1.40 8.47 -18.87
C TYR A 216 0.09 8.77 -18.66
N THR A 217 0.48 10.03 -18.83
CA THR A 217 1.84 10.53 -18.73
C THR A 217 2.27 10.59 -17.27
N LEU A 218 3.17 9.67 -16.91
CA LEU A 218 3.98 9.74 -15.69
C LEU A 218 5.32 10.38 -16.04
N SER A 219 5.97 11.02 -15.07
CA SER A 219 7.34 11.49 -15.24
C SER A 219 8.26 10.30 -15.54
N GLU A 220 8.88 10.29 -16.73
CA GLU A 220 9.84 9.26 -17.13
C GLU A 220 11.03 9.21 -16.16
N VAL A 221 11.41 10.37 -15.60
CA VAL A 221 12.48 10.48 -14.60
C VAL A 221 12.13 9.72 -13.33
N TYR A 222 10.90 9.86 -12.82
CA TYR A 222 10.47 9.15 -11.61
C TYR A 222 10.44 7.64 -11.84
N VAL A 223 9.97 7.20 -13.02
CA VAL A 223 9.94 5.78 -13.39
C VAL A 223 11.36 5.21 -13.47
N GLU A 224 12.28 5.93 -14.10
CA GLU A 224 13.68 5.51 -14.22
C GLU A 224 14.36 5.44 -12.85
N ASN A 225 14.18 6.44 -11.99
CA ASN A 225 14.77 6.44 -10.65
C ASN A 225 14.28 5.27 -9.79
N VAL A 226 12.98 4.92 -9.86
CA VAL A 226 12.45 3.72 -9.19
C VAL A 226 13.01 2.45 -9.81
N ALA A 227 13.16 2.38 -11.13
CA ALA A 227 13.76 1.22 -11.80
C ALA A 227 15.23 1.02 -11.38
N GLN A 228 16.00 2.10 -11.27
CA GLN A 228 17.38 2.06 -10.80
C GLN A 228 17.48 1.58 -9.35
N GLU A 229 16.60 2.02 -8.45
CA GLU A 229 16.59 1.51 -7.07
C GLU A 229 16.26 0.01 -7.04
N LEU A 230 15.30 -0.45 -7.84
CA LEU A 230 15.01 -1.89 -7.95
C LEU A 230 16.21 -2.68 -8.48
N LEU A 231 16.94 -2.16 -9.47
CA LEU A 231 18.16 -2.80 -9.98
C LEU A 231 19.26 -2.87 -8.92
N LYS A 232 19.44 -1.80 -8.14
CA LYS A 232 20.37 -1.77 -7.02
C LYS A 232 20.01 -2.83 -5.97
N LEU A 233 18.76 -2.87 -5.52
CA LEU A 233 18.29 -3.87 -4.55
C LEU A 233 18.53 -5.30 -5.04
N TYR A 234 18.30 -5.55 -6.33
CA TYR A 234 18.60 -6.84 -6.94
C TYR A 234 20.09 -7.17 -6.91
N GLN A 235 20.95 -6.23 -7.30
CA GLN A 235 22.42 -6.40 -7.29
C GLN A 235 22.97 -6.62 -5.88
N GLU A 236 22.38 -5.98 -4.87
CA GLU A 236 22.74 -6.10 -3.45
C GLU A 236 22.11 -7.35 -2.78
N ASN A 237 21.36 -8.16 -3.55
CA ASN A 237 20.65 -9.34 -3.05
C ASN A 237 19.70 -8.99 -1.88
N GLN A 238 18.96 -7.89 -2.02
CA GLN A 238 17.99 -7.40 -1.06
C GLN A 238 16.56 -7.54 -1.60
N HIS A 239 15.59 -7.68 -0.70
CA HIS A 239 14.18 -7.67 -1.07
C HIS A 239 13.77 -6.32 -1.67
N PHE A 240 12.90 -6.36 -2.68
CA PHE A 240 12.17 -5.18 -3.17
C PHE A 240 11.19 -4.70 -2.10
N SER A 241 11.66 -3.77 -1.27
CA SER A 241 10.96 -3.22 -0.12
C SER A 241 11.44 -1.80 0.14
N ILE A 242 10.54 -1.00 0.73
CA ILE A 242 10.84 0.35 1.23
C ILE A 242 11.86 0.30 2.39
N ALA A 243 11.83 -0.77 3.18
CA ALA A 243 12.88 -1.12 4.14
C ALA A 243 13.54 -2.41 3.64
N PRO A 244 14.70 -2.34 2.97
CA PRO A 244 15.29 -3.51 2.34
C PRO A 244 15.83 -4.48 3.39
N PHE A 245 15.42 -5.74 3.27
CA PHE A 245 15.95 -6.84 4.08
C PHE A 245 16.90 -7.67 3.22
N GLN A 246 18.04 -8.05 3.80
CA GLN A 246 19.02 -8.91 3.14
C GLN A 246 18.42 -10.29 2.89
N LEU A 247 18.50 -10.78 1.65
CA LEU A 247 18.11 -12.14 1.31
C LEU A 247 19.14 -13.13 1.85
N ALA A 248 18.68 -14.30 2.28
CA ALA A 248 19.56 -15.40 2.64
C ALA A 248 20.48 -15.75 1.46
N HIS A 249 21.78 -15.86 1.72
CA HIS A 249 22.71 -16.35 0.71
C HIS A 249 22.47 -17.84 0.46
N SER A 250 22.07 -18.19 -0.75
CA SER A 250 22.15 -19.58 -1.19
C SER A 250 23.63 -19.96 -1.28
N GLN A 251 24.08 -20.92 -0.47
CA GLN A 251 25.33 -21.63 -0.73
C GLN A 251 25.09 -22.54 -1.92
N THR A 252 25.02 -21.98 -3.12
CA THR A 252 25.06 -22.78 -4.34
C THR A 252 26.42 -23.45 -4.36
N THR A 253 26.42 -24.75 -4.05
CA THR A 253 27.60 -25.60 -4.20
C THR A 253 28.07 -25.43 -5.63
N GLU A 254 29.29 -24.90 -5.80
CA GLU A 254 29.95 -24.83 -7.11
C GLU A 254 29.72 -26.16 -7.82
N GLU A 255 29.17 -26.11 -9.03
CA GLU A 255 29.04 -27.25 -9.91
C GLU A 255 30.42 -27.90 -10.00
N LYS A 256 30.62 -29.00 -9.27
CA LYS A 256 31.73 -29.91 -9.55
C LYS A 256 31.44 -30.45 -10.94
N THR A 257 32.14 -29.90 -11.92
CA THR A 257 32.27 -30.43 -13.27
C THR A 257 32.59 -31.92 -13.13
N HIS A 258 31.58 -32.78 -13.29
CA HIS A 258 31.80 -34.22 -13.34
C HIS A 258 32.45 -34.52 -14.70
N GLU A 259 33.78 -34.48 -14.73
CA GLU A 259 34.56 -35.09 -15.80
C GLU A 259 34.23 -36.58 -15.84
N LEU A 260 33.39 -36.97 -16.81
CA LEU A 260 33.15 -38.36 -17.16
C LEU A 260 34.46 -38.95 -17.72
N GLN A 261 35.25 -39.57 -16.84
CA GLN A 261 36.31 -40.47 -17.26
C GLN A 261 35.67 -41.75 -17.81
N LEU A 262 35.55 -41.81 -19.14
CA LEU A 262 35.39 -43.05 -19.89
C LEU A 262 36.69 -43.85 -19.74
N GLN A 263 36.67 -44.92 -18.94
CA GLN A 263 37.70 -45.96 -18.99
C GLN A 263 37.23 -47.10 -19.89
N SER A 264 38.07 -47.35 -20.90
CA SER A 264 38.10 -48.48 -21.84
C SER A 264 38.28 -49.83 -21.16
#